data_AF-A0A961Q4R0-F1
#
_entry.id   AF-A0A961Q4R0-F1
#
_cell.length_a   1.000
_cell.length_b   1.000
_cell.length_c   1.000
_cell.angle_alpha   90.00
_cell.angle_beta   90.00
_cell.angle_gamma   90.00
#
_symmetry.space_group_name_H-M   'P 1'
#
loop_
_entity.id
_entity.type
_entity.pdbx_description
1 polymer ?
#
loop_
_entity_poly.entity_id
_entity_poly.type
_entity_poly.pdbx_seq_one_letter_code
_entity_poly.pdbx_strand_id
1 'polypeptide(L)'
;MSATPKRKRLSRKGLHGLLLLLCAAGFLGGLAWAPYYWQADIENQRAERELELRLIESRLTASRDQKGPPLTQDDKIDPMFVTGPTTGLAMAEFQRILSDMAGKTGMVIERQQPLQTDAGPDSTILRMDVVATGSMDALRAYLLALESGLPVIMINEAEITPKDNQQTEYPSESVRVALQVEAYGYHEAPTQ
;
A
#
# COMPACT_ATOMS: atom_id res chain seq x y z
N MET A 1 41.24 -22.04 79.86
CA MET A 1 40.78 -22.85 78.72
C MET A 1 39.95 -21.96 77.80
N SER A 2 40.46 -21.61 76.63
CA SER A 2 39.74 -20.82 75.62
C SER A 2 40.01 -21.44 74.25
N ALA A 3 39.01 -22.16 73.74
CA ALA A 3 39.06 -22.87 72.48
C ALA A 3 39.02 -21.87 71.31
N THR A 4 40.09 -21.83 70.52
CA THR A 4 40.19 -21.02 69.31
C THR A 4 39.42 -21.69 68.17
N PRO A 5 38.50 -21.00 67.46
CA PRO A 5 37.76 -21.61 66.35
C PRO A 5 38.70 -21.85 65.15
N LYS A 6 38.86 -23.11 64.75
CA LYS A 6 39.55 -23.51 63.51
C LYS A 6 38.82 -22.90 62.31
N ARG A 7 39.36 -21.82 61.75
CA ARG A 7 38.96 -21.30 60.43
C ARG A 7 39.29 -22.36 59.37
N LYS A 8 38.27 -23.08 58.89
CA LYS A 8 38.41 -23.97 57.73
C LYS A 8 38.77 -23.12 56.51
N ARG A 9 40.04 -23.11 56.13
CA ARG A 9 40.50 -22.49 54.89
C ARG A 9 39.91 -23.27 53.73
N LEU A 10 39.05 -22.64 52.93
CA LEU A 10 38.55 -23.24 51.69
C LEU A 10 39.75 -23.54 50.78
N SER A 11 39.84 -24.79 50.33
CA SER A 11 40.83 -25.22 49.34
C SER A 11 40.66 -24.40 48.06
N ARG A 12 41.75 -24.09 47.36
CA ARG A 12 41.73 -23.34 46.07
C ARG A 12 40.75 -23.92 45.06
N LYS A 13 40.52 -25.25 45.10
CA LYS A 13 39.52 -25.94 44.25
C LYS A 13 38.07 -25.62 44.65
N GLY A 14 37.79 -25.42 45.94
CA GLY A 14 36.47 -25.02 46.43
C GLY A 14 36.12 -23.57 46.10
N LEU A 15 37.11 -22.68 46.02
CA LEU A 15 36.90 -21.29 45.59
C LEU A 15 36.45 -21.22 44.11
N HIS A 16 37.07 -22.02 43.24
CA HIS A 16 36.70 -22.08 41.82
C HIS A 16 35.29 -22.66 41.62
N GLY A 17 34.92 -23.70 42.38
CA GLY A 17 33.56 -24.26 42.35
C GLY A 17 32.50 -23.25 42.80
N LEU A 18 32.78 -22.47 43.85
CA LEU A 18 31.89 -21.42 44.33
C LEU A 18 31.73 -20.29 43.30
N LEU A 19 32.80 -19.91 42.62
CA LEU A 19 32.77 -18.87 41.59
C LEU A 19 31.96 -19.33 40.36
N LEU A 20 32.13 -20.58 39.92
CA LEU A 20 31.31 -21.16 38.85
C LEU A 20 29.82 -21.21 39.23
N LEU A 21 29.48 -21.57 40.46
CA LEU A 21 28.10 -21.57 40.95
C LEU A 21 27.49 -20.17 40.96
N LEU A 22 28.25 -19.15 41.38
CA LEU A 22 27.79 -17.76 41.34
C LEU A 22 27.56 -17.26 39.91
N CYS A 23 28.46 -17.59 38.98
CA CYS A 23 28.26 -17.27 37.56
C CYS A 23 27.02 -17.96 36.98
N ALA A 24 26.81 -19.25 37.27
CA ALA A 24 25.63 -19.99 36.81
C ALA A 24 24.33 -19.41 37.39
N ALA A 25 24.33 -19.04 38.67
CA ALA A 25 23.18 -18.40 39.32
C ALA A 25 22.87 -17.02 38.72
N GLY A 26 23.91 -16.21 38.46
CA GLY A 26 23.74 -14.92 37.80
C GLY A 26 23.19 -15.04 36.38
N PHE A 27 23.67 -16.03 35.61
CA PHE A 27 23.19 -16.28 34.26
C PHE A 27 21.72 -16.71 34.22
N LEU A 28 21.32 -17.62 35.12
CA LEU A 28 19.91 -18.02 35.26
C LEU A 28 19.01 -16.87 35.70
N GLY A 29 19.49 -16.02 36.62
CA GLY A 29 18.78 -14.80 37.03
C GLY A 29 18.56 -13.82 35.87
N GLY A 30 19.58 -13.62 35.03
CA GLY A 30 19.48 -12.79 33.83
C GLY A 30 18.49 -13.34 32.80
N LEU A 31 18.51 -14.64 32.54
CA LEU A 31 17.56 -15.31 31.64
C LEU A 31 16.11 -15.21 32.13
N ALA A 32 15.88 -15.27 33.44
CA ALA A 32 14.54 -15.10 34.01
C ALA A 32 13.99 -13.67 33.85
N TRP A 33 14.87 -12.67 33.69
CA TRP A 33 14.49 -11.26 33.52
C TRP A 33 14.30 -10.86 32.05
N ALA A 34 14.90 -11.59 31.11
CA ALA A 34 14.74 -11.35 29.67
C ALA A 34 13.27 -11.24 29.18
N PRO A 35 12.33 -12.12 29.57
CA PRO A 35 10.94 -12.02 29.10
C PRO A 35 10.21 -10.77 29.58
N TYR A 36 10.60 -10.18 30.72
CA TYR A 36 9.98 -8.94 31.23
C TYR A 36 10.30 -7.73 30.36
N TYR A 37 11.53 -7.64 29.84
CA TYR A 37 11.90 -6.58 28.89
C TYR A 37 11.21 -6.75 27.54
N TRP A 38 10.93 -7.98 27.12
CA TRP A 38 10.26 -8.26 25.85
C TRP A 38 8.75 -7.99 25.90
N GLN A 39 8.11 -8.14 27.06
CA GLN A 39 6.67 -7.89 27.22
C GLN A 39 6.26 -6.43 26.99
N ALA A 40 7.11 -5.47 27.33
CA ALA A 40 6.83 -4.05 27.10
C ALA A 40 6.69 -3.71 25.59
N ASP A 41 7.48 -4.38 24.75
CA ASP A 41 7.41 -4.20 23.30
C ASP A 41 6.12 -4.83 22.71
N ILE A 42 5.69 -5.96 23.26
CA ILE A 42 4.46 -6.64 22.84
C ILE A 42 3.21 -5.79 23.17
N GLU A 43 3.22 -5.08 24.31
CA GLU A 43 2.08 -4.25 24.71
C GLU A 43 1.93 -3.02 23.80
N ASN A 44 3.05 -2.38 23.42
CA ASN A 44 3.05 -1.29 22.45
C ASN A 44 2.54 -1.75 21.07
N GLN A 45 3.01 -2.91 20.60
CA GLN A 45 2.53 -3.49 19.34
C GLN A 45 1.03 -3.83 19.36
N ARG A 46 0.45 -4.15 20.53
CA ARG A 46 -1.00 -4.38 20.66
C ARG A 46 -1.77 -3.06 20.60
N ALA A 47 -1.30 -2.03 21.30
CA ALA A 47 -1.94 -0.72 21.29
C ALA A 47 -1.97 -0.09 19.89
N GLU A 48 -0.88 -0.23 19.12
CA GLU A 48 -0.83 0.23 17.72
C GLU A 48 -1.83 -0.50 16.84
N ARG A 49 -1.91 -1.84 16.93
CA ARG A 49 -2.87 -2.64 16.14
C ARG A 49 -4.33 -2.32 16.51
N GLU A 50 -4.63 -2.06 17.77
CA GLU A 50 -5.98 -1.65 18.18
C GLU A 50 -6.37 -0.29 17.60
N LEU A 51 -5.43 0.65 17.49
CA LEU A 51 -5.66 1.94 16.84
C LEU A 51 -5.92 1.78 15.34
N GLU A 52 -5.15 0.94 14.64
CA GLU A 52 -5.37 0.64 13.23
C GLU A 52 -6.75 0.02 12.99
N LEU A 53 -7.14 -0.95 13.80
CA LEU A 53 -8.46 -1.59 13.71
C LEU A 53 -9.59 -0.57 13.92
N ARG A 54 -9.48 0.31 14.92
CA ARG A 54 -10.49 1.36 15.15
C ARG A 54 -10.59 2.33 13.97
N LEU A 55 -9.46 2.69 13.36
CA LEU A 55 -9.46 3.55 12.17
C LEU A 55 -10.14 2.86 10.99
N ILE A 56 -9.84 1.58 10.74
CA ILE A 56 -10.50 0.79 9.69
C ILE A 56 -12.00 0.67 9.96
N GLU A 57 -12.40 0.32 11.19
CA GLU A 57 -13.80 0.23 11.58
C GLU A 57 -14.54 1.55 11.37
N SER A 58 -13.95 2.68 11.79
CA SER A 58 -14.55 4.01 11.62
C SER A 58 -14.75 4.40 10.14
N ARG A 59 -13.81 4.01 9.27
CA ARG A 59 -13.93 4.22 7.82
C ARG A 59 -15.02 3.33 7.23
N LEU A 60 -15.11 2.07 7.68
CA LEU A 60 -16.15 1.15 7.21
C LEU A 60 -17.55 1.59 7.62
N THR A 61 -17.76 2.10 8.84
CA THR A 61 -19.05 2.67 9.25
C THR A 61 -19.38 3.94 8.47
N ALA A 62 -18.42 4.85 8.30
CA ALA A 62 -18.62 6.05 7.49
C ALA A 62 -19.01 5.72 6.03
N SER A 63 -18.40 4.69 5.43
CA SER A 63 -18.75 4.22 4.08
C SER A 63 -20.06 3.45 4.03
N ARG A 64 -20.49 2.80 5.12
CA ARG A 64 -21.76 2.06 5.19
C ARG A 64 -22.96 2.98 5.19
N ASP A 65 -22.86 4.12 5.88
CA ASP A 65 -23.91 5.14 5.90
C ASP A 65 -23.96 5.96 4.59
N GLN A 66 -22.91 5.87 3.76
CA GLN A 66 -22.86 6.41 2.39
C GLN A 66 -23.31 5.41 1.31
N LYS A 67 -23.91 4.27 1.68
CA LYS A 67 -24.64 3.47 0.68
C LYS A 67 -25.88 4.24 0.24
N GLY A 68 -25.70 5.03 -0.82
CA GLY A 68 -26.80 5.59 -1.60
C GLY A 68 -27.77 4.49 -2.06
N PRO A 69 -28.98 4.88 -2.49
CA PRO A 69 -29.96 3.93 -3.01
C PRO A 69 -29.35 3.05 -4.12
N PRO A 70 -29.76 1.78 -4.24
CA PRO A 70 -29.29 0.91 -5.30
C PRO A 70 -29.57 1.57 -6.66
N LEU A 71 -28.56 1.59 -7.53
CA LEU A 71 -28.64 2.17 -8.87
C LEU A 71 -29.82 1.56 -9.62
N THR A 72 -30.72 2.42 -10.07
CA THR A 72 -31.91 2.07 -10.86
C THR A 72 -31.59 2.16 -12.35
N GLN A 73 -32.34 1.48 -13.20
CA GLN A 73 -32.13 1.47 -14.65
C GLN A 73 -32.23 2.87 -15.30
N ASP A 74 -32.82 3.84 -14.60
CA ASP A 74 -32.87 5.27 -14.97
C ASP A 74 -31.59 6.06 -14.62
N ASP A 75 -30.73 5.51 -13.76
CA ASP A 75 -29.41 6.05 -13.45
C ASP A 75 -28.47 5.69 -14.61
N LYS A 76 -28.55 6.44 -15.71
CA LYS A 76 -27.71 6.31 -16.92
C LYS A 76 -26.30 5.80 -16.58
N ILE A 77 -26.08 4.49 -16.74
CA ILE A 77 -24.86 3.76 -16.34
C ILE A 77 -23.82 3.81 -17.47
N ASP A 78 -24.24 4.18 -18.68
CA ASP A 78 -23.40 4.36 -19.87
C ASP A 78 -22.10 5.16 -19.65
N PRO A 79 -22.08 6.28 -18.89
CA PRO A 79 -20.84 7.03 -18.70
C PRO A 79 -19.88 6.35 -17.71
N MET A 80 -20.28 5.30 -16.97
CA MET A 80 -19.38 4.56 -16.07
C MET A 80 -18.44 3.61 -16.80
N PHE A 81 -18.79 3.21 -18.03
CA PHE A 81 -18.03 2.26 -18.84
C PHE A 81 -17.38 2.95 -20.04
N VAL A 82 -16.26 2.38 -20.49
CA VAL A 82 -15.68 2.79 -21.77
C VAL A 82 -16.56 2.20 -22.88
N THR A 83 -17.07 3.07 -23.76
CA THR A 83 -17.94 2.65 -24.86
C THR A 83 -17.15 2.37 -26.13
N GLY A 84 -17.48 1.28 -26.82
CA GLY A 84 -16.91 0.95 -28.12
C GLY A 84 -17.56 -0.31 -28.70
N PRO A 85 -17.93 -0.34 -29.99
CA PRO A 85 -18.61 -1.50 -30.58
C PRO A 85 -17.68 -2.72 -30.73
N THR A 86 -16.38 -2.54 -30.52
CA THR A 86 -15.39 -3.61 -30.46
C THR A 86 -14.37 -3.30 -29.37
N THR A 87 -13.72 -4.33 -28.84
CA THR A 87 -12.63 -4.18 -27.86
C THR A 87 -11.53 -3.23 -28.32
N GLY A 88 -11.17 -3.26 -29.62
CA GLY A 88 -10.15 -2.37 -30.17
C GLY A 88 -10.57 -0.90 -30.16
N LEU A 89 -11.84 -0.61 -30.46
CA LEU A 89 -12.38 0.74 -30.41
C LEU A 89 -12.55 1.24 -28.97
N ALA A 90 -12.98 0.37 -28.06
CA ALA A 90 -13.04 0.70 -26.63
C ALA A 90 -11.64 1.01 -26.07
N MET A 91 -10.61 0.25 -26.45
CA MET A 91 -9.23 0.55 -26.04
C MET A 91 -8.72 1.88 -26.60
N ALA A 92 -9.03 2.19 -27.86
CA ALA A 92 -8.65 3.47 -28.46
C ALA A 92 -9.36 4.66 -27.77
N GLU A 93 -10.64 4.48 -27.41
CA GLU A 93 -11.39 5.48 -26.66
C GLU A 93 -10.82 5.65 -25.24
N PHE A 94 -10.43 4.55 -24.59
CA PHE A 94 -9.76 4.60 -23.30
C PHE A 94 -8.44 5.38 -23.36
N GLN A 95 -7.62 5.13 -24.38
CA GLN A 95 -6.38 5.89 -24.64
C GLN A 95 -6.64 7.39 -24.84
N ARG A 96 -7.70 7.74 -25.59
CA ARG A 96 -8.12 9.13 -25.81
C ARG A 96 -8.50 9.79 -24.49
N ILE A 97 -9.32 9.13 -23.69
CA ILE A 97 -9.79 9.63 -22.38
C ILE A 97 -8.60 9.92 -21.45
N LEU A 98 -7.64 9.00 -21.33
CA LEU A 98 -6.45 9.21 -20.50
C LEU A 98 -5.60 10.39 -21.00
N SER A 99 -5.44 10.50 -22.32
CA SER A 99 -4.69 11.60 -22.94
C SER A 99 -5.33 12.96 -22.70
N ASP A 100 -6.66 13.04 -22.83
CA ASP A 100 -7.41 14.27 -22.56
C ASP A 100 -7.32 14.68 -21.09
N MET A 101 -7.39 13.71 -20.16
CA MET A 101 -7.25 13.99 -18.73
C MET A 101 -5.85 14.48 -18.40
N ALA A 102 -4.80 13.85 -18.93
CA ALA A 102 -3.43 14.31 -18.74
C ALA A 102 -3.25 15.74 -19.26
N GLY A 103 -3.76 16.03 -20.47
CA GLY A 103 -3.70 17.37 -21.06
C GLY A 103 -4.41 18.43 -20.21
N LYS A 104 -5.57 18.11 -19.62
CA LYS A 104 -6.32 19.03 -18.74
C LYS A 104 -5.61 19.34 -17.43
N THR A 105 -4.84 18.39 -16.89
CA THR A 105 -4.16 18.52 -15.60
C THR A 105 -2.71 18.98 -15.72
N GLY A 106 -2.20 19.16 -16.94
CA GLY A 106 -0.83 19.57 -17.21
C GLY A 106 0.18 18.44 -17.14
N MET A 107 -0.27 17.18 -17.13
CA MET A 107 0.57 16.01 -17.30
C MET A 107 0.86 15.77 -18.79
N VAL A 108 2.07 15.31 -19.09
CA VAL A 108 2.50 14.95 -20.45
C VAL A 108 2.70 13.45 -20.52
N ILE A 109 1.91 12.77 -21.34
CA ILE A 109 2.04 11.33 -21.57
C ILE A 109 3.25 11.06 -22.46
N GLU A 110 4.19 10.24 -21.97
CA GLU A 110 5.36 9.78 -22.71
C GLU A 110 5.09 8.46 -23.43
N ARG A 111 4.32 7.57 -22.79
CA ARG A 111 4.05 6.23 -23.30
C ARG A 111 2.69 5.75 -22.85
N GLN A 112 1.95 5.13 -23.77
CA GLN A 112 0.77 4.33 -23.50
C GLN A 112 0.96 2.96 -24.12
N GLN A 113 0.82 1.91 -23.33
CA GLN A 113 0.91 0.54 -23.81
C GLN A 113 -0.34 -0.23 -23.38
N PRO A 114 -1.20 -0.66 -24.31
CA PRO A 114 -2.31 -1.53 -23.99
C PRO A 114 -1.78 -2.89 -23.52
N LEU A 115 -2.35 -3.41 -22.45
CA LEU A 115 -2.07 -4.74 -21.92
C LEU A 115 -3.12 -5.75 -22.39
N GLN A 116 -2.88 -7.03 -22.11
CA GLN A 116 -3.83 -8.09 -22.43
C GLN A 116 -5.17 -7.81 -21.77
N THR A 117 -6.20 -7.80 -22.59
CA THR A 117 -7.58 -7.50 -22.20
C THR A 117 -8.32 -8.80 -21.97
N ASP A 118 -9.04 -8.91 -20.87
CA ASP A 118 -9.89 -10.06 -20.58
C ASP A 118 -11.31 -9.76 -21.06
N ALA A 119 -11.73 -10.44 -22.12
CA ALA A 119 -13.10 -10.35 -22.64
C ALA A 119 -13.96 -11.44 -21.98
N GLY A 120 -14.90 -11.01 -21.14
CA GLY A 120 -15.98 -11.84 -20.61
C GLY A 120 -17.26 -11.72 -21.45
N PRO A 121 -18.30 -12.53 -21.16
CA PRO A 121 -19.57 -12.52 -21.88
C PRO A 121 -20.29 -11.15 -21.83
N ASP A 122 -20.19 -10.46 -20.69
CA ASP A 122 -20.97 -9.23 -20.42
C ASP A 122 -20.09 -7.99 -20.16
N SER A 123 -18.77 -8.16 -20.06
CA SER A 123 -17.83 -7.08 -19.79
C SER A 123 -16.44 -7.37 -20.34
N THR A 124 -15.69 -6.31 -20.62
CA THR A 124 -14.32 -6.38 -21.10
C THR A 124 -13.44 -5.55 -20.20
N ILE A 125 -12.39 -6.15 -19.62
CA ILE A 125 -11.45 -5.44 -18.74
C ILE A 125 -10.33 -4.87 -19.60
N LEU A 126 -10.38 -3.56 -19.84
CA LEU A 126 -9.37 -2.82 -20.58
C LEU A 126 -8.24 -2.47 -19.60
N ARG A 127 -7.00 -2.87 -19.93
CA ARG A 127 -5.82 -2.63 -19.10
C ARG A 127 -4.77 -1.84 -19.89
N MET A 128 -4.10 -0.88 -19.26
CA MET A 128 -3.09 -0.06 -19.91
C MET A 128 -2.00 0.39 -18.95
N ASP A 129 -0.76 0.34 -19.43
CA ASP A 129 0.37 1.01 -18.80
C ASP A 129 0.50 2.43 -19.35
N VAL A 130 0.59 3.41 -18.46
CA VAL A 130 0.77 4.82 -18.79
C VAL A 130 2.01 5.33 -18.11
N VAL A 131 2.91 5.92 -18.88
CA VAL A 131 4.04 6.69 -18.35
C VAL A 131 3.81 8.15 -18.68
N ALA A 132 3.77 9.00 -17.66
CA ALA A 132 3.56 10.43 -17.81
C ALA A 132 4.57 11.23 -16.97
N THR A 133 4.81 12.47 -17.36
CA THR A 133 5.63 13.41 -16.59
C THR A 133 4.89 14.72 -16.34
N GLY A 134 5.18 15.38 -15.24
CA GLY A 134 4.58 16.66 -14.89
C GLY A 134 5.10 17.16 -13.55
N SER A 135 4.54 18.26 -13.04
CA SER A 135 4.81 18.70 -11.66
C SER A 135 4.07 17.81 -10.66
N MET A 136 4.47 17.87 -9.38
CA MET A 136 3.76 17.15 -8.31
C MET A 136 2.29 17.58 -8.18
N ASP A 137 1.98 18.85 -8.43
CA ASP A 137 0.60 19.35 -8.41
C ASP A 137 -0.21 18.84 -9.60
N ALA A 138 0.40 18.78 -10.80
CA ALA A 138 -0.22 18.19 -11.98
C ALA A 138 -0.52 16.69 -11.78
N LEU A 139 0.39 15.96 -11.13
CA LEU A 139 0.18 14.55 -10.77
C LEU A 139 -1.01 14.40 -9.83
N ARG A 140 -1.10 15.21 -8.77
CA ARG A 140 -2.24 15.16 -7.83
C ARG A 140 -3.56 15.45 -8.53
N ALA A 141 -3.60 16.47 -9.38
CA ALA A 141 -4.79 16.81 -10.16
C ALA A 141 -5.17 15.67 -11.13
N TYR A 142 -4.18 15.02 -11.74
CA TYR A 142 -4.38 13.88 -12.63
C TYR A 142 -4.94 12.65 -11.92
N LEU A 143 -4.37 12.27 -10.78
CA LEU A 143 -4.88 11.15 -9.97
C LEU A 143 -6.31 11.43 -9.50
N LEU A 144 -6.59 12.65 -9.04
CA LEU A 144 -7.94 13.05 -8.66
C LEU A 144 -8.91 12.98 -9.85
N ALA A 145 -8.48 13.41 -11.03
CA ALA A 145 -9.30 13.34 -12.24
C ALA A 145 -9.56 11.89 -12.69
N LEU A 146 -8.61 10.97 -12.49
CA LEU A 146 -8.80 9.54 -12.75
C LEU A 146 -9.78 8.91 -11.76
N GLU A 147 -9.65 9.21 -10.47
CA GLU A 147 -10.49 8.62 -9.41
C GLU A 147 -11.93 9.16 -9.41
N SER A 148 -12.11 10.44 -9.71
CA SER A 148 -13.42 11.10 -9.72
C SER A 148 -14.07 11.19 -11.10
N GLY A 149 -13.31 10.87 -12.15
CA GLY A 149 -13.73 10.96 -13.54
C GLY A 149 -14.69 9.84 -13.94
N LEU A 150 -15.30 10.06 -15.10
CA LEU A 150 -16.05 9.05 -15.82
C LEU A 150 -15.33 8.82 -17.15
N PRO A 151 -15.10 7.56 -17.56
CA PRO A 151 -15.51 6.29 -16.96
C PRO A 151 -14.73 5.93 -15.69
N VAL A 152 -15.23 4.93 -14.94
CA VAL A 152 -14.57 4.47 -13.70
C VAL A 152 -13.24 3.80 -14.04
N ILE A 153 -12.15 4.39 -13.57
CA ILE A 153 -10.79 3.91 -13.81
C ILE A 153 -10.17 3.50 -12.48
N MET A 154 -9.66 2.28 -12.43
CA MET A 154 -8.94 1.72 -11.29
C MET A 154 -7.44 1.83 -11.53
N ILE A 155 -6.69 2.24 -10.51
CA ILE A 155 -5.23 2.27 -10.54
C ILE A 155 -4.74 1.06 -9.75
N ASN A 156 -4.07 0.13 -10.43
CA ASN A 156 -3.57 -1.09 -9.81
C ASN A 156 -2.15 -0.93 -9.29
N GLU A 157 -1.33 -0.21 -10.04
CA GLU A 157 0.06 0.05 -9.69
C GLU A 157 0.42 1.50 -10.02
N ALA A 158 1.23 2.11 -9.15
CA ALA A 158 1.72 3.46 -9.33
C ALA A 158 3.16 3.56 -8.82
N GLU A 159 4.09 3.84 -9.73
CA GLU A 159 5.48 4.11 -9.41
C GLU A 159 5.79 5.57 -9.74
N ILE A 160 6.25 6.33 -8.73
CA ILE A 160 6.61 7.74 -8.88
C ILE A 160 8.12 7.85 -8.72
N THR A 161 8.78 8.39 -9.75
CA THR A 161 10.23 8.63 -9.77
C THR A 161 10.51 10.11 -10.05
N PRO A 162 11.54 10.69 -9.41
CA PRO A 162 12.05 12.00 -9.81
C PRO A 162 12.50 11.96 -11.27
N LYS A 163 12.16 12.99 -12.07
CA LYS A 163 12.58 13.02 -13.48
C LYS A 163 14.10 13.22 -13.61
N ASP A 164 14.67 14.04 -12.72
CA ASP A 164 16.11 14.24 -12.62
C ASP A 164 16.65 13.46 -11.43
N ASN A 165 17.40 12.40 -11.74
CA ASN A 165 18.16 11.61 -10.77
C ASN A 165 19.54 12.23 -10.45
N GLN A 166 19.78 13.46 -10.93
CA GLN A 166 21.02 14.17 -10.59
C GLN A 166 20.94 14.57 -9.12
N GLN A 167 22.00 14.27 -8.36
CA GLN A 167 22.21 14.69 -6.97
C GLN A 167 22.38 16.21 -6.87
N THR A 168 21.45 16.97 -7.42
CA THR A 168 21.29 18.38 -7.14
C THR A 168 20.60 18.51 -5.79
N GLU A 169 21.11 19.44 -4.98
CA GLU A 169 20.69 19.76 -3.61
C GLU A 169 19.21 20.19 -3.48
N TYR A 170 18.47 20.22 -4.60
CA TYR A 170 17.06 20.62 -4.67
C TYR A 170 16.22 19.49 -5.28
N PRO A 171 15.06 19.16 -4.69
CA PRO A 171 14.15 18.17 -5.24
C PRO A 171 13.68 18.61 -6.63
N SER A 172 13.73 17.70 -7.60
CA SER A 172 13.26 17.97 -8.96
C SER A 172 11.80 18.38 -8.94
N GLU A 173 11.47 19.54 -9.52
CA GLU A 173 10.09 20.04 -9.58
C GLU A 173 9.18 19.16 -10.45
N SER A 174 9.78 18.35 -11.33
CA SER A 174 9.09 17.40 -12.20
C SER A 174 9.26 15.96 -11.76
N VAL A 175 8.17 15.22 -11.82
CA VAL A 175 8.08 13.80 -11.51
C VAL A 175 7.68 13.02 -12.76
N ARG A 176 8.17 11.79 -12.83
CA ARG A 176 7.76 10.77 -13.77
C ARG A 176 6.91 9.75 -13.03
N VAL A 177 5.74 9.45 -13.56
CA VAL A 177 4.83 8.45 -12.99
C VAL A 177 4.61 7.34 -14.01
N ALA A 178 4.75 6.10 -13.58
CA ALA A 178 4.30 4.92 -14.30
C ALA A 178 3.06 4.37 -13.58
N LEU A 179 1.96 4.25 -14.29
CA LEU A 179 0.67 3.79 -13.77
C LEU A 179 0.22 2.58 -14.56
N GLN A 180 -0.27 1.56 -13.87
CA GLN A 180 -1.11 0.53 -14.48
C GLN A 180 -2.57 0.85 -14.15
N VAL A 181 -3.35 1.12 -15.19
CA VAL A 181 -4.76 1.49 -15.05
C VAL A 181 -5.68 0.49 -15.74
N GLU A 182 -6.85 0.29 -15.16
CA GLU A 182 -7.88 -0.60 -15.67
C GLU A 182 -9.24 0.08 -15.72
N ALA A 183 -10.00 -0.21 -16.76
CA ALA A 183 -11.36 0.28 -16.94
C ALA A 183 -12.25 -0.84 -17.48
N TYR A 184 -13.54 -0.76 -17.21
CA TYR A 184 -14.51 -1.73 -17.70
C TYR A 184 -15.17 -1.20 -18.97
N GLY A 185 -15.15 -1.99 -20.04
CA GLY A 185 -15.94 -1.80 -21.24
C GLY A 185 -17.21 -2.62 -21.17
N TYR A 186 -18.34 -2.00 -21.52
CA TYR A 186 -19.63 -2.68 -21.66
C TYR A 186 -19.94 -2.88 -23.15
N HIS A 187 -20.46 -4.05 -23.49
CA HIS A 187 -20.99 -4.35 -24.81
C HIS A 187 -22.44 -4.78 -24.62
N GLU A 188 -23.39 -4.17 -25.34
CA GLU A 188 -24.75 -4.70 -25.41
C GLU A 188 -24.69 -6.09 -26.03
N ALA A 189 -25.20 -7.10 -25.31
CA ALA A 189 -25.33 -8.43 -25.87
C ALA A 189 -26.21 -8.34 -27.14
N PRO A 190 -25.82 -9.00 -28.25
CA PRO A 190 -26.66 -9.01 -29.44
C PRO A 190 -28.02 -9.60 -29.07
N THR A 191 -29.06 -8.78 -29.21
CA THR A 191 -30.45 -9.21 -29.08
C THR A 191 -30.69 -10.28 -30.14
N GLN A 192 -30.84 -11.54 -29.72
CA GLN A 192 -31.22 -12.64 -30.60
C GLN A 192 -32.68 -12.53 -31.01
#